data_AF-W9HYP1-F1
#
_entry.id   AF-W9HYP1-F1
#
_cell.length_a   1.000
_cell.length_b   1.000
_cell.length_c   1.000
_cell.angle_alpha   90.00
_cell.angle_beta   90.00
_cell.angle_gamma   90.00
#
_symmetry.space_group_name_H-M   'P 1'
#
loop_
_entity.id
_entity.type
_entity.pdbx_description
1 polymer ?
#
loop_
_entity_poly.entity_id
_entity_poly.type
_entity_poly.pdbx_seq_one_letter_code
_entity_poly.pdbx_strand_id
1 'polypeptide(L)'
;MASQQTSNDVRDRYDITNEHQGQTASNILELQPPTDCEHTTGLDALIVVLRRIYTATMFGPHGLAQVEWVKAAEEENPILKHAWHVMGDSNEERLAANKARADLIATLGTEMNAGVASFKDLCTSPLMNKTFWSQVHLSLFWPTLYLPSGKVVRQSPEDRATTNLIHLNREHSPDLMLQQAIYSQFDVEGVDSQEVIRRPKYPLIIRVLLRTKNVTPENRVEFEDIRQFLLPQWIEREDEQGRFLDEDEPQLYTIIAVVRMRPDMTAVRETLGEESMDEEHQNDIVRTYAHNGLNIIAAYEDSALMPPYWSVGDLRPYPLEYMLFYMRKPGEVMDDPTGLPEHAQPPNFNMVIWENVNQVLDPLVDDLREKKRQSAEEHGPDGDRADVDMESPASEALAANHGHESKETNSTSHEGQEGRGERTKVPQPPQDVMFQRAWSSRRKQ
;
A
#
# COMPACT_ATOMS: atom_id res chain seq x y z
N MET A 1 31.60 25.59 -5.06
CA MET A 1 31.74 24.25 -5.67
C MET A 1 30.33 23.79 -6.06
N ALA A 2 30.14 23.05 -7.14
CA ALA A 2 28.84 22.42 -7.37
C ALA A 2 28.71 21.24 -6.39
N SER A 3 27.57 21.12 -5.69
CA SER A 3 27.22 19.83 -5.08
C SER A 3 27.09 18.82 -6.22
N GLN A 4 27.76 17.67 -6.11
CA GLN A 4 27.44 16.54 -6.96
C GLN A 4 26.08 16.05 -6.49
N GLN A 5 25.02 16.48 -7.17
CA GLN A 5 23.66 16.05 -6.89
C GLN A 5 23.55 14.56 -7.18
N THR A 6 23.82 13.75 -6.15
CA THR A 6 23.71 12.30 -6.19
C THR A 6 22.27 11.95 -6.55
N SER A 7 22.10 10.98 -7.44
CA SER A 7 20.76 10.57 -7.85
C SER A 7 19.95 10.15 -6.62
N ASN A 8 18.67 10.48 -6.62
CA ASN A 8 17.76 10.02 -5.57
C ASN A 8 17.48 8.52 -5.74
N ASP A 9 17.59 7.94 -6.94
CA ASP A 9 17.38 6.50 -7.16
C ASP A 9 18.48 5.68 -6.46
N VAL A 10 18.06 4.76 -5.58
CA VAL A 10 18.97 3.92 -4.80
C VAL A 10 19.85 3.03 -5.69
N ARG A 11 19.41 2.72 -6.91
CA ARG A 11 20.10 1.85 -7.87
C ARG A 11 21.30 2.53 -8.54
N ASP A 12 21.33 3.87 -8.55
CA ASP A 12 22.50 4.65 -8.97
C ASP A 12 23.57 4.75 -7.85
N ARG A 13 23.22 4.36 -6.62
CA ARG A 13 24.09 4.37 -5.44
C ARG A 13 24.64 2.98 -5.06
N TYR A 14 23.91 1.92 -5.40
CA TYR A 14 24.20 0.53 -4.98
C TYR A 14 23.91 -0.48 -6.09
N ASP A 15 24.80 -1.47 -6.27
CA ASP A 15 24.52 -2.65 -7.10
C ASP A 15 23.47 -3.53 -6.42
N ILE A 16 22.21 -3.38 -6.82
CA ILE A 16 21.09 -4.15 -6.29
C ILE A 16 21.12 -5.65 -6.66
N THR A 17 22.04 -6.10 -7.52
CA THR A 17 22.25 -7.52 -7.83
C THR A 17 23.29 -8.18 -6.94
N ASN A 18 24.19 -7.38 -6.35
CA ASN A 18 25.11 -7.81 -5.31
C ASN A 18 24.37 -8.00 -3.98
N GLU A 19 24.64 -9.10 -3.26
CA GLU A 19 23.95 -9.44 -2.01
C GLU A 19 24.13 -8.37 -0.91
N HIS A 20 25.36 -7.90 -0.68
CA HIS A 20 25.65 -6.92 0.38
C HIS A 20 25.13 -5.52 0.04
N GLN A 21 25.36 -5.05 -1.20
CA GLN A 21 24.89 -3.73 -1.62
C GLN A 21 23.37 -3.72 -1.80
N GLY A 22 22.78 -4.80 -2.31
CA GLY A 22 21.35 -5.02 -2.37
C GLY A 22 20.69 -5.01 -0.99
N GLN A 23 21.24 -5.70 0.01
CA GLN A 23 20.73 -5.62 1.39
C GLN A 23 20.84 -4.20 1.97
N THR A 24 21.92 -3.48 1.67
CA THR A 24 22.09 -2.08 2.12
C THR A 24 21.00 -1.18 1.52
N ALA A 25 20.78 -1.27 0.21
CA ALA A 25 19.72 -0.56 -0.50
C ALA A 25 18.31 -0.97 -0.06
N SER A 26 18.09 -2.26 0.26
CA SER A 26 16.85 -2.78 0.81
C SER A 26 16.54 -2.12 2.17
N ASN A 27 17.50 -2.12 3.09
CA ASN A 27 17.33 -1.51 4.41
C ASN A 27 17.00 -0.01 4.31
N ILE A 28 17.60 0.70 3.34
CA ILE A 28 17.29 2.11 3.05
C ILE A 28 15.83 2.27 2.63
N LEU A 29 15.34 1.47 1.67
CA LEU A 29 13.95 1.56 1.21
C LEU A 29 12.91 1.14 2.26
N GLU A 30 13.24 0.25 3.20
CA GLU A 30 12.31 -0.20 4.25
C GLU A 30 12.24 0.74 5.44
N LEU A 31 13.38 1.29 5.87
CA LEU A 31 13.48 2.08 7.11
C LEU A 31 13.31 3.59 6.89
N GLN A 32 13.38 4.06 5.64
CA GLN A 32 13.18 5.48 5.28
C GLN A 32 11.91 5.63 4.41
N PRO A 33 10.71 5.74 5.01
CA PRO A 33 9.50 6.11 4.29
C PRO A 33 9.58 7.57 3.78
N PRO A 34 8.54 8.13 3.14
CA PRO A 34 8.47 9.57 2.91
C PRO A 34 8.28 10.36 4.23
N THR A 35 8.75 11.61 4.28
CA THR A 35 8.41 12.60 5.33
C THR A 35 7.46 13.66 4.79
N ASP A 36 6.85 14.46 5.68
CA ASP A 36 6.10 15.67 5.31
C ASP A 36 4.91 15.37 4.36
N CYS A 37 4.22 14.26 4.60
CA CYS A 37 3.19 13.66 3.74
C CYS A 37 1.81 14.36 3.81
N GLU A 38 1.76 15.60 4.27
CA GLU A 38 0.53 16.36 4.44
C GLU A 38 -0.23 16.45 3.10
N HIS A 39 -1.54 16.18 3.15
CA HIS A 39 -2.46 16.06 2.00
C HIS A 39 -2.13 14.96 0.97
N THR A 40 -0.94 14.36 1.03
CA THR A 40 -0.37 13.46 0.02
C THR A 40 -0.32 11.99 0.45
N THR A 41 -0.82 11.69 1.65
CA THR A 41 -0.79 10.37 2.32
C THR A 41 -1.19 9.18 1.47
N GLY A 42 -2.18 9.30 0.57
CA GLY A 42 -2.56 8.24 -0.36
C GLY A 42 -1.45 7.81 -1.34
N LEU A 43 -0.66 8.78 -1.82
CA LEU A 43 0.50 8.55 -2.68
C LEU A 43 1.69 8.03 -1.87
N ASP A 44 2.00 8.64 -0.73
CA ASP A 44 3.12 8.22 0.10
C ASP A 44 2.91 6.80 0.68
N ALA A 45 1.67 6.42 1.02
CA ALA A 45 1.32 5.05 1.40
C ALA A 45 1.55 4.04 0.26
N LEU A 46 1.24 4.43 -0.98
CA LEU A 46 1.53 3.59 -2.15
C LEU A 46 3.04 3.45 -2.41
N ILE A 47 3.82 4.51 -2.19
CA ILE A 47 5.29 4.44 -2.26
C ILE A 47 5.85 3.49 -1.20
N VAL A 48 5.37 3.53 0.06
CA VAL A 48 5.79 2.60 1.13
C VAL A 48 5.44 1.15 0.79
N VAL A 49 4.22 0.89 0.31
CA VAL A 49 3.81 -0.47 -0.15
C VAL A 49 4.68 -0.95 -1.31
N LEU A 50 4.93 -0.10 -2.32
CA LEU A 50 5.78 -0.47 -3.46
C LEU A 50 7.21 -0.75 -3.04
N ARG A 51 7.80 0.05 -2.14
CA ARG A 51 9.12 -0.23 -1.56
C ARG A 51 9.17 -1.57 -0.86
N ARG A 52 8.18 -1.89 -0.03
CA ARG A 52 8.12 -3.18 0.67
C ARG A 52 7.96 -4.37 -0.28
N ILE A 53 7.25 -4.19 -1.40
CA ILE A 53 7.20 -5.17 -2.49
C ILE A 53 8.56 -5.27 -3.20
N TYR A 54 9.26 -4.15 -3.40
CA TYR A 54 10.55 -4.13 -4.08
C TYR A 54 11.64 -4.82 -3.26
N THR A 55 11.74 -4.51 -1.97
CA THR A 55 12.67 -5.15 -1.03
C THR A 55 12.44 -6.66 -0.96
N ALA A 56 11.17 -7.07 -0.99
CA ALA A 56 10.76 -8.47 -1.03
C ALA A 56 11.03 -9.20 -2.37
N THR A 57 11.07 -8.53 -3.53
CA THR A 57 10.98 -9.21 -4.85
C THR A 57 11.96 -8.76 -5.93
N MET A 58 12.59 -7.59 -5.81
CA MET A 58 13.33 -6.94 -6.89
C MET A 58 14.85 -7.10 -6.80
N PHE A 59 15.39 -7.41 -5.61
CA PHE A 59 16.82 -7.46 -5.32
C PHE A 59 17.48 -8.82 -5.64
N GLY A 60 18.81 -8.82 -5.76
CA GLY A 60 19.64 -9.99 -6.01
C GLY A 60 19.74 -10.40 -7.49
N PRO A 61 20.54 -11.43 -7.81
CA PRO A 61 20.87 -11.81 -9.20
C PRO A 61 19.68 -12.40 -9.98
N HIS A 62 18.58 -12.72 -9.31
CA HIS A 62 17.34 -13.24 -9.89
C HIS A 62 16.11 -12.38 -9.51
N GLY A 63 16.34 -11.19 -8.95
CA GLY A 63 15.28 -10.25 -8.56
C GLY A 63 14.56 -9.65 -9.77
N LEU A 64 13.29 -9.28 -9.56
CA LEU A 64 12.42 -8.77 -10.62
C LEU A 64 12.96 -7.50 -11.34
N ALA A 65 13.82 -6.69 -10.71
CA ALA A 65 14.37 -5.48 -11.35
C ALA A 65 15.19 -5.77 -12.62
N GLN A 66 15.62 -7.03 -12.83
CA GLN A 66 16.31 -7.43 -14.05
C GLN A 66 15.37 -7.86 -15.19
N VAL A 67 14.05 -7.95 -14.94
CA VAL A 67 13.08 -8.41 -15.93
C VAL A 67 12.56 -7.25 -16.79
N GLU A 68 12.53 -7.47 -18.11
CA GLU A 68 12.19 -6.48 -19.14
C GLU A 68 10.87 -5.73 -18.90
N TRP A 69 9.84 -6.40 -18.36
CA TRP A 69 8.53 -5.77 -18.08
C TRP A 69 8.59 -4.73 -16.95
N VAL A 70 9.49 -4.88 -15.97
CA VAL A 70 9.60 -3.91 -14.86
C VAL A 70 10.16 -2.59 -15.37
N LYS A 71 11.16 -2.65 -16.24
CA LYS A 71 11.77 -1.46 -16.86
C LYS A 71 10.76 -0.71 -17.73
N ALA A 72 10.03 -1.43 -18.58
CA ALA A 72 8.93 -0.86 -19.36
C ALA A 72 7.79 -0.29 -18.48
N ALA A 73 7.50 -0.90 -17.33
CA ALA A 73 6.51 -0.41 -16.37
C ALA A 73 6.97 0.88 -15.68
N GLU A 74 8.25 1.00 -15.30
CA GLU A 74 8.83 2.24 -14.74
C GLU A 74 8.98 3.37 -15.76
N GLU A 75 9.19 3.05 -17.04
CA GLU A 75 9.18 4.03 -18.14
C GLU A 75 7.79 4.62 -18.40
N GLU A 76 6.72 3.83 -18.21
CA GLU A 76 5.34 4.29 -18.40
C GLU A 76 4.73 4.90 -17.12
N ASN A 77 5.03 4.37 -15.94
CA ASN A 77 4.43 4.77 -14.68
C ASN A 77 5.48 5.35 -13.70
N PRO A 78 5.51 6.69 -13.52
CA PRO A 78 6.53 7.34 -12.70
C PRO A 78 6.38 7.07 -11.19
N ILE A 79 5.25 6.54 -10.72
CA ILE A 79 5.08 6.09 -9.32
C ILE A 79 6.03 4.91 -9.03
N LEU A 80 6.10 3.95 -9.96
CA LEU A 80 6.98 2.79 -9.84
C LEU A 80 8.45 3.22 -9.81
N LYS A 81 8.84 4.17 -10.66
CA LYS A 81 10.20 4.73 -10.65
C LYS A 81 10.49 5.48 -9.35
N HIS A 82 9.58 6.34 -8.88
CA HIS A 82 9.77 7.12 -7.66
C HIS A 82 9.87 6.25 -6.39
N ALA A 83 9.27 5.05 -6.38
CA ALA A 83 9.41 4.12 -5.27
C ALA A 83 10.88 3.72 -5.00
N TRP A 84 11.77 3.77 -6.00
CA TRP A 84 13.21 3.54 -5.84
C TRP A 84 13.99 4.71 -5.19
N HIS A 85 13.37 5.85 -4.93
CA HIS A 85 14.06 7.01 -4.37
C HIS A 85 14.46 6.82 -2.89
N VAL A 86 15.62 7.34 -2.51
CA VAL A 86 16.08 7.48 -1.11
C VAL A 86 15.40 8.68 -0.46
N MET A 87 14.90 8.52 0.76
CA MET A 87 14.27 9.57 1.58
C MET A 87 15.07 9.77 2.87
N GLY A 88 16.33 10.18 2.71
CA GLY A 88 17.32 10.21 3.80
C GLY A 88 16.90 11.06 5.00
N ASP A 89 17.51 10.78 6.14
CA ASP A 89 17.37 11.55 7.38
C ASP A 89 17.98 12.96 7.29
N SER A 90 18.96 13.13 6.40
CA SER A 90 19.64 14.41 6.16
C SER A 90 18.70 15.46 5.52
N ASN A 91 18.82 16.72 5.96
CA ASN A 91 18.00 17.82 5.42
C ASN A 91 18.16 18.03 3.90
N GLU A 92 19.33 17.73 3.32
CA GLU A 92 19.55 17.81 1.87
C GLU A 92 18.76 16.72 1.13
N GLU A 93 18.73 15.50 1.67
CA GLU A 93 17.96 14.40 1.08
C GLU A 93 16.45 14.57 1.30
N ARG A 94 15.99 15.06 2.45
CA ARG A 94 14.57 15.41 2.66
C ARG A 94 14.09 16.49 1.69
N LEU A 95 14.91 17.52 1.43
CA LEU A 95 14.59 18.55 0.43
C LEU A 95 14.59 17.97 -1.00
N ALA A 96 15.54 17.09 -1.34
CA ALA A 96 15.59 16.43 -2.64
C ALA A 96 14.41 15.46 -2.85
N ALA A 97 14.00 14.74 -1.80
CA ALA A 97 12.84 13.85 -1.76
C ALA A 97 11.53 14.63 -1.94
N ASN A 98 11.30 15.65 -1.12
CA ASN A 98 10.09 16.48 -1.18
C ASN A 98 9.97 17.20 -2.54
N LYS A 99 11.08 17.65 -3.13
CA LYS A 99 11.08 18.15 -4.52
C LYS A 99 10.69 17.04 -5.51
N ALA A 100 11.31 15.86 -5.44
CA ALA A 100 10.98 14.76 -6.35
C ALA A 100 9.52 14.26 -6.21
N ARG A 101 8.91 14.41 -5.03
CA ARG A 101 7.46 14.16 -4.81
C ARG A 101 6.61 15.25 -5.47
N ALA A 102 6.99 16.52 -5.34
CA ALA A 102 6.31 17.62 -6.03
C ALA A 102 6.39 17.49 -7.56
N ASP A 103 7.56 17.13 -8.10
CA ASP A 103 7.76 16.88 -9.54
C ASP A 103 6.90 15.68 -10.02
N LEU A 104 6.75 14.62 -9.20
CA LEU A 104 5.86 13.48 -9.48
C LEU A 104 4.37 13.89 -9.46
N ILE A 105 3.95 14.65 -8.46
CA ILE A 105 2.57 15.13 -8.32
C ILE A 105 2.20 16.06 -9.48
N ALA A 106 3.10 16.95 -9.89
CA ALA A 106 2.92 17.80 -11.07
C ALA A 106 2.77 16.96 -12.36
N THR A 107 3.54 15.88 -12.48
CA THR A 107 3.48 14.96 -13.64
C THR A 107 2.16 14.19 -13.70
N LEU A 108 1.65 13.72 -12.56
CA LEU A 108 0.40 12.93 -12.48
C LEU A 108 -0.87 13.80 -12.32
N GLY A 109 -0.71 15.09 -12.01
CA GLY A 109 -1.81 16.00 -11.69
C GLY A 109 -2.81 16.20 -12.83
N THR A 110 -2.36 16.08 -14.08
CA THR A 110 -3.24 16.24 -15.26
C THR A 110 -4.17 15.07 -15.54
N GLU A 111 -3.89 13.88 -14.99
CA GLU A 111 -4.64 12.65 -15.30
C GLU A 111 -5.24 11.97 -14.06
N MET A 112 -4.56 12.04 -12.91
CA MET A 112 -4.90 11.26 -11.71
C MET A 112 -5.08 12.10 -10.44
N ASN A 113 -4.83 13.42 -10.47
CA ASN A 113 -4.86 14.29 -9.28
C ASN A 113 -4.08 13.72 -8.08
N ALA A 114 -2.92 13.10 -8.34
CA ALA A 114 -2.23 12.24 -7.36
C ALA A 114 -1.78 12.96 -6.06
N GLY A 115 -1.76 14.29 -6.04
CA GLY A 115 -1.51 15.07 -4.82
C GLY A 115 -2.69 15.16 -3.85
N VAL A 116 -3.87 14.63 -4.20
CA VAL A 116 -5.06 14.55 -3.33
C VAL A 116 -5.83 13.22 -3.42
N ALA A 117 -5.53 12.36 -4.41
CA ALA A 117 -6.14 11.04 -4.57
C ALA A 117 -5.91 10.15 -3.34
N SER A 118 -6.86 9.24 -3.05
CA SER A 118 -6.65 8.27 -1.97
C SER A 118 -5.68 7.17 -2.39
N PHE A 119 -5.13 6.44 -1.41
CA PHE A 119 -4.36 5.23 -1.68
C PHE A 119 -5.14 4.27 -2.59
N LYS A 120 -6.45 4.14 -2.37
CA LYS A 120 -7.34 3.28 -3.16
C LYS A 120 -7.34 3.67 -4.63
N ASP A 121 -7.64 4.94 -4.91
CA ASP A 121 -7.76 5.48 -6.27
C ASP A 121 -6.46 5.28 -7.06
N LEU A 122 -5.31 5.48 -6.41
CA LEU A 122 -3.99 5.27 -7.00
C LEU A 122 -3.69 3.77 -7.19
N CYS A 123 -3.90 2.95 -6.16
CA CYS A 123 -3.59 1.52 -6.16
C CYS A 123 -4.44 0.71 -7.14
N THR A 124 -5.71 1.10 -7.36
CA THR A 124 -6.60 0.50 -8.38
C THR A 124 -6.74 1.36 -9.64
N SER A 125 -5.85 2.32 -9.87
CA SER A 125 -5.87 3.15 -11.08
C SER A 125 -5.60 2.32 -12.35
N PRO A 126 -6.13 2.73 -13.52
CA PRO A 126 -5.81 2.09 -14.80
C PRO A 126 -4.31 2.07 -15.12
N LEU A 127 -3.56 3.08 -14.66
CA LEU A 127 -2.09 3.13 -14.80
C LEU A 127 -1.41 2.02 -13.97
N MET A 128 -1.74 1.88 -12.69
CA MET A 128 -1.21 0.81 -11.83
C MET A 128 -1.67 -0.59 -12.26
N ASN A 129 -2.92 -0.72 -12.69
CA ASN A 129 -3.47 -1.97 -13.20
C ASN A 129 -2.78 -2.41 -14.51
N LYS A 130 -2.59 -1.49 -15.45
CA LYS A 130 -1.89 -1.75 -16.72
C LYS A 130 -0.41 -2.07 -16.52
N THR A 131 0.30 -1.25 -15.74
CA THR A 131 1.78 -1.37 -15.64
C THR A 131 2.24 -2.42 -14.61
N PHE A 132 1.49 -2.63 -13.51
CA PHE A 132 1.92 -3.47 -12.39
C PHE A 132 0.97 -4.64 -12.10
N TRP A 133 -0.28 -4.40 -11.74
CA TRP A 133 -1.14 -5.46 -11.14
C TRP A 133 -1.69 -6.51 -12.11
N SER A 134 -1.64 -6.25 -13.43
CA SER A 134 -2.01 -7.23 -14.46
C SER A 134 -0.85 -8.11 -14.95
N GLN A 135 0.34 -7.92 -14.37
CA GLN A 135 1.59 -8.56 -14.80
C GLN A 135 1.69 -10.02 -14.35
N VAL A 136 2.29 -10.85 -15.20
CA VAL A 136 2.30 -12.31 -15.04
C VAL A 136 2.93 -12.83 -13.74
N HIS A 137 3.79 -12.05 -13.09
CA HIS A 137 4.42 -12.41 -11.80
C HIS A 137 3.56 -12.06 -10.58
N LEU A 138 2.54 -11.22 -10.76
CA LEU A 138 1.60 -10.75 -9.73
C LEU A 138 0.17 -11.28 -9.97
N SER A 139 -0.05 -12.07 -11.03
CA SER A 139 -1.34 -12.69 -11.30
C SER A 139 -1.64 -13.90 -10.43
N LEU A 140 -2.78 -13.85 -9.74
CA LEU A 140 -3.29 -14.89 -8.84
C LEU A 140 -3.64 -16.20 -9.57
N PHE A 141 -3.93 -16.09 -10.87
CA PHE A 141 -4.39 -17.20 -11.70
C PHE A 141 -3.51 -17.44 -12.93
N TRP A 142 -3.57 -18.66 -13.44
CA TRP A 142 -3.32 -18.92 -14.86
C TRP A 142 -4.45 -18.34 -15.73
N PRO A 143 -4.24 -18.15 -17.05
CA PRO A 143 -5.29 -17.64 -17.93
C PRO A 143 -6.61 -18.42 -17.79
N THR A 144 -7.68 -17.69 -17.46
CA THR A 144 -9.04 -18.19 -17.23
C THR A 144 -9.53 -18.98 -18.45
N LEU A 145 -10.25 -20.09 -18.24
CA LEU A 145 -10.71 -20.98 -19.31
C LEU A 145 -12.24 -21.12 -19.34
N TYR A 146 -12.85 -21.00 -20.53
CA TYR A 146 -14.27 -21.30 -20.75
C TYR A 146 -14.53 -22.81 -20.79
N LEU A 147 -15.39 -23.31 -19.91
CA LEU A 147 -15.89 -24.69 -19.92
C LEU A 147 -17.06 -24.87 -20.90
N PRO A 148 -17.26 -26.06 -21.50
CA PRO A 148 -16.33 -27.18 -21.61
C PRO A 148 -15.36 -27.00 -22.80
N SER A 149 -15.10 -25.77 -23.24
CA SER A 149 -14.39 -25.51 -24.50
C SER A 149 -12.85 -25.52 -24.39
N GLY A 150 -12.32 -25.32 -23.18
CA GLY A 150 -10.88 -25.17 -22.93
C GLY A 150 -10.26 -23.89 -23.50
N LYS A 151 -11.07 -22.97 -24.06
CA LYS A 151 -10.57 -21.73 -24.67
C LYS A 151 -10.22 -20.70 -23.60
N VAL A 152 -9.10 -20.02 -23.77
CA VAL A 152 -8.67 -18.90 -22.92
C VAL A 152 -9.63 -17.71 -23.07
N VAL A 153 -10.10 -17.19 -21.94
CA VAL A 153 -10.85 -15.93 -21.86
C VAL A 153 -9.89 -14.77 -22.15
N ARG A 154 -10.27 -13.88 -23.07
CA ARG A 154 -9.48 -12.68 -23.37
C ARG A 154 -9.80 -11.59 -22.36
N GLN A 155 -8.87 -11.35 -21.44
CA GLN A 155 -8.98 -10.33 -20.39
C GLN A 155 -8.02 -9.16 -20.67
N SER A 156 -8.53 -7.93 -20.58
CA SER A 156 -7.72 -6.70 -20.61
C SER A 156 -6.77 -6.63 -19.40
N PRO A 157 -5.84 -5.68 -19.34
CA PRO A 157 -5.05 -5.45 -18.13
C PRO A 157 -5.94 -5.11 -16.93
N GLU A 158 -6.98 -4.31 -17.13
CA GLU A 158 -7.93 -3.88 -16.09
C GLU A 158 -8.71 -5.07 -15.51
N ASP A 159 -9.27 -5.92 -16.39
CA ASP A 159 -10.00 -7.11 -15.97
C ASP A 159 -9.10 -8.06 -15.17
N ARG A 160 -7.84 -8.23 -15.60
CA ARG A 160 -6.85 -9.05 -14.89
C ARG A 160 -6.50 -8.48 -13.53
N ALA A 161 -6.17 -7.19 -13.45
CA ALA A 161 -5.81 -6.54 -12.19
C ALA A 161 -6.97 -6.54 -11.18
N THR A 162 -8.20 -6.40 -11.68
CA THR A 162 -9.45 -6.52 -10.90
C THR A 162 -9.68 -7.95 -10.43
N THR A 163 -9.58 -8.95 -11.33
CA THR A 163 -9.72 -10.37 -10.94
C THR A 163 -8.65 -10.77 -9.91
N ASN A 164 -7.42 -10.23 -10.03
CA ASN A 164 -6.32 -10.46 -9.10
C ASN A 164 -6.49 -9.79 -7.71
N LEU A 165 -7.59 -9.05 -7.46
CA LEU A 165 -7.91 -8.46 -6.16
C LEU A 165 -8.95 -9.32 -5.44
N ILE A 166 -8.57 -9.90 -4.30
CA ILE A 166 -9.49 -10.69 -3.48
C ILE A 166 -10.33 -9.75 -2.61
N HIS A 167 -11.63 -10.01 -2.48
CA HIS A 167 -12.56 -9.18 -1.69
C HIS A 167 -13.02 -9.90 -0.42
N LEU A 168 -12.63 -9.36 0.75
CA LEU A 168 -13.03 -9.86 2.07
C LEU A 168 -14.07 -8.90 2.68
N ASN A 169 -15.34 -9.11 2.36
CA ASN A 169 -16.42 -8.18 2.66
C ASN A 169 -17.16 -8.53 3.96
N ARG A 170 -16.55 -8.26 5.12
CA ARG A 170 -17.16 -8.50 6.45
C ARG A 170 -18.30 -7.54 6.81
N GLU A 171 -18.49 -6.44 6.08
CA GLU A 171 -19.74 -5.63 6.15
C GLU A 171 -20.97 -6.46 5.75
N HIS A 172 -20.85 -7.29 4.70
CA HIS A 172 -21.96 -8.07 4.14
C HIS A 172 -21.99 -9.52 4.62
N SER A 173 -20.88 -10.02 5.16
CA SER A 173 -20.77 -11.38 5.71
C SER A 173 -19.80 -11.37 6.90
N PRO A 174 -20.26 -10.97 8.11
CA PRO A 174 -19.40 -10.79 9.27
C PRO A 174 -18.57 -12.02 9.65
N ASP A 175 -19.09 -13.22 9.42
CA ASP A 175 -18.41 -14.49 9.74
C ASP A 175 -17.48 -15.01 8.63
N LEU A 176 -17.33 -14.26 7.53
CA LEU A 176 -16.46 -14.65 6.41
C LEU A 176 -14.98 -14.55 6.81
N MET A 177 -14.32 -15.71 6.91
CA MET A 177 -12.89 -15.80 7.18
C MET A 177 -12.07 -15.53 5.92
N LEU A 178 -10.85 -15.00 6.09
CA LEU A 178 -9.91 -14.77 4.99
C LEU A 178 -9.72 -16.03 4.13
N GLN A 179 -9.45 -17.19 4.75
CA GLN A 179 -9.21 -18.45 4.05
C GLN A 179 -10.39 -18.90 3.15
N GLN A 180 -11.63 -18.57 3.54
CA GLN A 180 -12.82 -18.85 2.72
C GLN A 180 -12.90 -17.91 1.51
N ALA A 181 -12.57 -16.63 1.70
CA ALA A 181 -12.48 -15.65 0.61
C ALA A 181 -11.32 -15.92 -0.36
N ILE A 182 -10.25 -16.61 0.07
CA ILE A 182 -9.20 -17.15 -0.81
C ILE A 182 -9.76 -18.30 -1.66
N TYR A 183 -10.41 -19.30 -1.04
CA TYR A 183 -10.85 -20.51 -1.75
C TYR A 183 -11.94 -20.21 -2.80
N SER A 184 -12.87 -19.30 -2.53
CA SER A 184 -13.94 -18.93 -3.48
C SER A 184 -13.44 -18.28 -4.79
N GLN A 185 -12.15 -17.91 -4.88
CA GLN A 185 -11.56 -17.40 -6.11
C GLN A 185 -11.34 -18.49 -7.19
N PHE A 186 -11.36 -19.77 -6.81
CA PHE A 186 -11.04 -20.91 -7.67
C PHE A 186 -12.26 -21.78 -8.04
N ASP A 187 -13.45 -21.40 -7.54
CA ASP A 187 -14.72 -22.00 -7.91
C ASP A 187 -15.05 -21.78 -9.41
N VAL A 188 -16.00 -22.57 -9.92
CA VAL A 188 -16.57 -22.39 -11.27
C VAL A 188 -17.61 -21.27 -11.24
N GLU A 189 -17.42 -20.23 -12.06
CA GLU A 189 -18.29 -19.06 -12.13
C GLU A 189 -19.02 -19.00 -13.49
N GLY A 190 -20.25 -18.45 -13.51
CA GLY A 190 -20.97 -18.14 -14.75
C GLY A 190 -20.65 -16.73 -15.27
N VAL A 191 -19.94 -16.63 -16.39
CA VAL A 191 -19.59 -15.37 -17.07
C VAL A 191 -20.12 -15.41 -18.52
N ASP A 192 -20.86 -14.38 -18.95
CA ASP A 192 -21.47 -14.28 -20.29
C ASP A 192 -22.29 -15.52 -20.73
N SER A 193 -23.05 -16.10 -19.80
CA SER A 193 -23.80 -17.36 -19.97
C SER A 193 -22.92 -18.60 -20.27
N GLN A 194 -21.62 -18.57 -19.94
CA GLN A 194 -20.71 -19.71 -20.01
C GLN A 194 -20.05 -19.93 -18.65
N GLU A 195 -19.78 -21.18 -18.30
CA GLU A 195 -18.98 -21.50 -17.12
C GLU A 195 -17.50 -21.19 -17.40
N VAL A 196 -16.81 -20.59 -16.43
CA VAL A 196 -15.36 -20.37 -16.46
C VAL A 196 -14.70 -20.99 -15.24
N ILE A 197 -13.46 -21.45 -15.43
CA ILE A 197 -12.59 -21.93 -14.35
C ILE A 197 -11.33 -21.08 -14.26
N ARG A 198 -11.00 -20.65 -13.05
CA ARG A 198 -9.75 -19.97 -12.71
C ARG A 198 -8.84 -20.93 -11.97
N ARG A 199 -7.65 -21.21 -12.51
CA ARG A 199 -6.69 -22.14 -11.90
C ARG A 199 -5.72 -21.34 -11.02
N PRO A 200 -5.45 -21.76 -9.77
CA PRO A 200 -4.51 -21.07 -8.91
C PRO A 200 -3.12 -21.01 -9.54
N LYS A 201 -2.40 -19.95 -9.19
CA LYS A 201 -1.00 -19.76 -9.53
C LYS A 201 -0.18 -19.58 -8.26
N TYR A 202 1.04 -19.10 -8.43
CA TYR A 202 2.01 -18.75 -7.41
C TYR A 202 2.49 -17.31 -7.67
N PRO A 203 1.63 -16.29 -7.50
CA PRO A 203 2.04 -14.89 -7.58
C PRO A 203 3.05 -14.55 -6.48
N LEU A 204 3.91 -13.57 -6.71
CA LEU A 204 4.82 -13.11 -5.65
C LEU A 204 4.08 -12.33 -4.57
N ILE A 205 3.10 -11.51 -4.97
CA ILE A 205 2.26 -10.68 -4.09
C ILE A 205 0.78 -10.98 -4.36
N ILE A 206 -0.03 -11.06 -3.29
CA ILE A 206 -1.50 -11.11 -3.37
C ILE A 206 -2.07 -9.87 -2.66
N ARG A 207 -3.13 -9.29 -3.25
CA ARG A 207 -3.88 -8.15 -2.70
C ARG A 207 -5.24 -8.63 -2.17
N VAL A 208 -5.62 -8.18 -0.98
CA VAL A 208 -6.95 -8.40 -0.41
C VAL A 208 -7.55 -7.06 0.02
N LEU A 209 -8.72 -6.70 -0.52
CA LEU A 209 -9.52 -5.58 -0.05
C LEU A 209 -10.46 -6.08 1.06
N LEU A 210 -10.12 -5.75 2.30
CA LEU A 210 -10.95 -5.99 3.48
C LEU A 210 -11.92 -4.82 3.68
N ARG A 211 -13.19 -5.12 3.95
CA ARG A 211 -14.23 -4.15 4.35
C ARG A 211 -14.86 -4.55 5.67
N THR A 212 -14.94 -3.61 6.60
CA THR A 212 -15.51 -3.79 7.95
C THR A 212 -16.44 -2.63 8.30
N LYS A 213 -17.50 -2.88 9.06
CA LYS A 213 -18.49 -1.87 9.49
C LYS A 213 -19.19 -2.35 10.76
N ASN A 214 -19.60 -1.43 11.62
CA ASN A 214 -20.25 -1.74 12.90
C ASN A 214 -19.42 -2.77 13.69
N VAL A 215 -18.11 -2.50 13.83
CA VAL A 215 -17.20 -3.48 14.42
C VAL A 215 -17.44 -3.54 15.93
N THR A 216 -17.82 -4.73 16.42
CA THR A 216 -18.05 -5.04 17.84
C THR A 216 -16.96 -6.00 18.33
N PRO A 217 -16.77 -6.16 19.65
CA PRO A 217 -15.80 -7.12 20.19
C PRO A 217 -16.00 -8.57 19.70
N GLU A 218 -17.22 -8.94 19.32
CA GLU A 218 -17.59 -10.29 18.87
C GLU A 218 -17.36 -10.51 17.37
N ASN A 219 -17.37 -9.45 16.55
CA ASN A 219 -17.22 -9.53 15.09
C ASN A 219 -15.89 -8.93 14.57
N ARG A 220 -15.01 -8.51 15.48
CA ARG A 220 -13.69 -7.93 15.17
C ARG A 220 -12.86 -8.82 14.24
N VAL A 221 -12.00 -8.18 13.46
CA VAL A 221 -10.88 -8.84 12.77
C VAL A 221 -9.73 -8.81 13.76
N GLU A 222 -9.30 -9.95 14.30
CA GLU A 222 -8.04 -9.99 15.02
C GLU A 222 -6.88 -10.12 14.03
N PHE A 223 -5.72 -9.57 14.36
CA PHE A 223 -4.58 -9.55 13.43
C PHE A 223 -4.14 -10.97 12.99
N GLU A 224 -4.25 -11.97 13.86
CA GLU A 224 -3.88 -13.35 13.52
C GLU A 224 -4.84 -13.97 12.48
N ASP A 225 -6.12 -13.58 12.44
CA ASP A 225 -7.11 -14.03 11.43
C ASP A 225 -6.72 -13.62 9.99
N ILE A 226 -5.89 -12.59 9.88
CA ILE A 226 -5.43 -12.01 8.62
C ILE A 226 -3.91 -12.02 8.44
N ARG A 227 -3.14 -12.60 9.38
CA ARG A 227 -1.67 -12.63 9.32
C ARG A 227 -1.15 -13.47 8.17
N GLN A 228 -1.87 -14.55 7.84
CA GLN A 228 -1.43 -15.56 6.87
C GLN A 228 -2.61 -16.37 6.31
N PHE A 229 -2.40 -17.01 5.15
CA PHE A 229 -3.35 -17.96 4.56
C PHE A 229 -2.66 -18.99 3.65
N LEU A 230 -3.36 -20.08 3.37
CA LEU A 230 -2.96 -21.13 2.44
C LEU A 230 -3.60 -20.90 1.06
N LEU A 231 -2.77 -20.77 0.03
CA LEU A 231 -3.20 -20.68 -1.36
C LEU A 231 -3.22 -22.10 -1.98
N PRO A 232 -4.36 -22.60 -2.51
CA PRO A 232 -4.40 -23.88 -3.21
C PRO A 232 -3.35 -23.93 -4.32
N GLN A 233 -2.72 -25.09 -4.53
CA GLN A 233 -1.85 -25.33 -5.69
C GLN A 233 -2.38 -26.52 -6.48
N TRP A 234 -2.39 -26.41 -7.81
CA TRP A 234 -2.83 -27.50 -8.71
C TRP A 234 -1.69 -27.88 -9.66
N ILE A 235 -1.49 -29.18 -9.83
CA ILE A 235 -0.43 -29.77 -10.68
C ILE A 235 -1.01 -30.60 -11.81
N GLU A 236 -0.36 -30.58 -12.97
CA GLU A 236 -0.72 -31.41 -14.12
C GLU A 236 -0.08 -32.80 -13.96
N ARG A 237 -0.90 -33.82 -13.79
CA ARG A 237 -0.48 -35.23 -13.71
C ARG A 237 -0.90 -35.97 -15.00
N GLU A 238 -0.16 -37.01 -15.37
CA GLU A 238 -0.40 -37.83 -16.56
C GLU A 238 -0.35 -39.32 -16.20
N ASP A 239 -1.45 -40.03 -16.45
CA ASP A 239 -1.65 -41.46 -16.14
C ASP A 239 -2.16 -42.25 -17.38
N GLU A 240 -2.62 -43.49 -17.18
CA GLU A 240 -3.16 -44.34 -18.26
C GLU A 240 -4.48 -43.80 -18.85
N GLN A 241 -5.19 -42.95 -18.11
CA GLN A 241 -6.43 -42.27 -18.47
C GLN A 241 -6.17 -40.88 -19.11
N GLY A 242 -4.91 -40.45 -19.15
CA GLY A 242 -4.43 -39.25 -19.83
C GLY A 242 -4.00 -38.16 -18.84
N ARG A 243 -4.23 -36.89 -19.19
CA ARG A 243 -3.85 -35.76 -18.35
C ARG A 243 -5.01 -35.24 -17.51
N PHE A 244 -4.70 -34.92 -16.26
CA PHE A 244 -5.63 -34.32 -15.31
C PHE A 244 -4.92 -33.27 -14.45
N LEU A 245 -5.71 -32.45 -13.77
CA LEU A 245 -5.23 -31.57 -12.71
C LEU A 245 -5.54 -32.23 -11.38
N ASP A 246 -4.57 -32.22 -10.49
CA ASP A 246 -4.65 -32.75 -9.13
C ASP A 246 -4.26 -31.66 -8.13
N GLU A 247 -4.69 -31.79 -6.88
CA GLU A 247 -4.29 -30.87 -5.83
C GLU A 247 -2.88 -31.20 -5.31
N ASP A 248 -2.14 -30.16 -4.92
CA ASP A 248 -0.79 -30.22 -4.37
C ASP A 248 -0.73 -29.48 -3.03
N GLU A 249 0.39 -29.58 -2.32
CA GLU A 249 0.56 -28.92 -1.02
C GLU A 249 0.32 -27.39 -1.14
N PRO A 250 -0.61 -26.81 -0.36
CA PRO A 250 -1.02 -25.43 -0.54
C PRO A 250 0.08 -24.47 -0.05
N GLN A 251 0.34 -23.44 -0.83
CA GLN A 251 1.42 -22.50 -0.56
C GLN A 251 1.02 -21.50 0.53
N LEU A 252 1.80 -21.43 1.61
CA LEU A 252 1.63 -20.42 2.66
C LEU A 252 2.03 -19.01 2.17
N TYR A 253 1.15 -18.05 2.41
CA TYR A 253 1.35 -16.61 2.23
C TYR A 253 1.24 -15.89 3.57
N THR A 254 2.11 -14.92 3.80
CA THR A 254 2.19 -14.12 5.04
C THR A 254 2.09 -12.63 4.69
N ILE A 255 1.45 -11.85 5.56
CA ILE A 255 1.23 -10.41 5.35
C ILE A 255 2.57 -9.64 5.37
N ILE A 256 2.73 -8.69 4.44
CA ILE A 256 3.91 -7.81 4.32
C ILE A 256 3.55 -6.33 4.40
N ALA A 257 2.30 -5.94 4.13
CA ALA A 257 1.81 -4.58 4.37
C ALA A 257 0.30 -4.53 4.58
N VAL A 258 -0.15 -3.55 5.35
CA VAL A 258 -1.56 -3.16 5.54
C VAL A 258 -1.66 -1.66 5.33
N VAL A 259 -2.62 -1.22 4.53
CA VAL A 259 -3.03 0.20 4.47
C VAL A 259 -4.45 0.32 5.02
N ARG A 260 -4.63 1.08 6.10
CA ARG A 260 -5.95 1.59 6.52
C ARG A 260 -6.24 2.77 5.59
N MET A 261 -7.21 2.59 4.70
CA MET A 261 -7.56 3.64 3.74
C MET A 261 -8.43 4.69 4.42
N ARG A 262 -8.30 5.95 4.00
CA ARG A 262 -9.10 7.05 4.58
C ARG A 262 -10.60 6.79 4.33
N PRO A 263 -11.47 6.91 5.37
CA PRO A 263 -12.89 6.65 5.24
C PRO A 263 -13.59 7.66 4.31
N ASP A 264 -14.78 7.29 3.83
CA ASP A 264 -15.66 8.25 3.17
C ASP A 264 -16.19 9.25 4.20
N MET A 265 -15.72 10.51 4.11
CA MET A 265 -16.11 11.59 5.00
C MET A 265 -17.62 11.87 5.00
N THR A 266 -18.36 11.46 3.96
CA THR A 266 -19.82 11.50 3.92
C THR A 266 -20.40 10.54 4.96
N ALA A 267 -19.99 9.27 4.90
CA ALA A 267 -20.43 8.24 5.84
C ALA A 267 -19.96 8.51 7.28
N VAL A 268 -18.78 9.13 7.47
CA VAL A 268 -18.31 9.58 8.79
C VAL A 268 -19.25 10.64 9.37
N ARG A 269 -19.58 11.69 8.61
CA ARG A 269 -20.50 12.77 9.06
C ARG A 269 -21.91 12.25 9.33
N GLU A 270 -22.43 11.36 8.49
CA GLU A 270 -23.73 10.70 8.71
C GLU A 270 -23.76 9.86 9.99
N THR A 271 -22.61 9.34 10.44
CA THR A 271 -22.49 8.47 11.61
C THR A 271 -22.16 9.22 12.91
N LEU A 272 -21.33 10.28 12.84
CA LEU A 272 -20.73 10.94 14.01
C LEU A 272 -21.04 12.46 14.13
N GLY A 273 -21.73 13.06 13.16
CA GLY A 273 -21.94 14.51 13.11
C GLY A 273 -20.71 15.30 12.61
N GLU A 274 -20.77 16.63 12.75
CA GLU A 274 -19.70 17.53 12.25
C GLU A 274 -18.61 17.84 13.28
N GLU A 275 -18.89 17.72 14.58
CA GLU A 275 -18.02 18.17 15.68
C GLU A 275 -16.89 17.19 16.06
N SER A 276 -16.80 16.04 15.40
CA SER A 276 -16.06 14.84 15.84
C SER A 276 -14.96 14.37 14.88
N MET A 277 -14.56 15.20 13.91
CA MET A 277 -13.67 14.81 12.81
C MET A 277 -12.19 15.17 13.05
N ASP A 278 -11.50 14.42 13.92
CA ASP A 278 -10.04 14.57 14.10
C ASP A 278 -9.26 14.32 12.80
N GLU A 279 -8.08 14.95 12.64
CA GLU A 279 -7.24 14.84 11.44
C GLU A 279 -6.77 13.42 11.13
N GLU A 280 -6.68 12.55 12.14
CA GLU A 280 -6.35 11.11 11.98
C GLU A 280 -7.36 10.38 11.07
N HIS A 281 -8.59 10.88 10.98
CA HIS A 281 -9.66 10.32 10.15
C HIS A 281 -9.55 10.70 8.67
N GLN A 282 -8.63 11.58 8.28
CA GLN A 282 -8.55 12.12 6.91
C GLN A 282 -7.40 11.50 6.08
N ASN A 283 -6.55 10.68 6.71
CA ASN A 283 -5.31 10.18 6.11
C ASN A 283 -5.36 8.68 5.81
N ASP A 284 -4.80 8.31 4.64
CA ASP A 284 -4.41 6.93 4.35
C ASP A 284 -3.15 6.62 5.18
N ILE A 285 -3.12 5.53 5.95
CA ILE A 285 -1.97 5.17 6.79
C ILE A 285 -1.55 3.71 6.58
N VAL A 286 -0.26 3.44 6.69
CA VAL A 286 0.35 2.16 6.29
C VAL A 286 1.22 1.56 7.39
N ARG A 287 1.24 0.23 7.46
CA ARG A 287 2.12 -0.58 8.30
C ARG A 287 2.75 -1.68 7.45
N THR A 288 4.04 -1.93 7.63
CA THR A 288 4.82 -2.89 6.84
C THR A 288 5.45 -3.95 7.75
N TYR A 289 5.62 -5.17 7.23
CA TYR A 289 6.03 -6.33 8.01
C TYR A 289 7.19 -7.08 7.34
N ALA A 290 8.18 -7.48 8.14
CA ALA A 290 9.26 -8.36 7.72
C ALA A 290 8.74 -9.79 7.44
N HIS A 291 9.55 -10.63 6.77
CA HIS A 291 9.09 -11.96 6.32
C HIS A 291 8.81 -12.97 7.46
N ASN A 292 9.16 -12.63 8.70
CA ASN A 292 8.80 -13.35 9.92
C ASN A 292 7.58 -12.75 10.66
N GLY A 293 6.95 -11.71 10.10
CA GLY A 293 5.78 -11.03 10.67
C GLY A 293 6.07 -9.88 11.64
N LEU A 294 7.35 -9.53 11.90
CA LEU A 294 7.67 -8.33 12.70
C LEU A 294 7.24 -7.05 11.97
N ASN A 295 6.57 -6.14 12.68
CA ASN A 295 6.31 -4.78 12.20
C ASN A 295 7.64 -4.03 11.98
N ILE A 296 7.79 -3.38 10.82
CA ILE A 296 8.97 -2.60 10.46
C ILE A 296 8.77 -1.16 10.97
N ILE A 297 9.59 -0.77 11.94
CA ILE A 297 9.60 0.59 12.50
C ILE A 297 10.53 1.46 11.65
N ALA A 298 10.07 2.68 11.31
CA ALA A 298 10.87 3.66 10.57
C ALA A 298 12.09 4.14 11.39
N ALA A 299 13.12 4.63 10.71
CA ALA A 299 14.36 5.08 11.34
C ALA A 299 14.25 6.39 12.14
N TYR A 300 13.11 7.08 12.07
CA TYR A 300 12.84 8.36 12.74
C TYR A 300 11.40 8.39 13.27
N GLU A 301 11.17 9.15 14.35
CA GLU A 301 10.00 8.96 15.23
C GLU A 301 8.70 9.58 14.69
N ASP A 302 8.77 10.66 13.89
CA ASP A 302 7.62 11.50 13.49
C ASP A 302 6.91 11.06 12.18
N SER A 303 6.80 9.76 11.91
CA SER A 303 6.11 9.27 10.70
C SER A 303 4.59 9.23 10.88
N ALA A 304 3.91 10.36 10.64
CA ALA A 304 2.44 10.46 10.63
C ALA A 304 1.75 9.51 9.61
N LEU A 305 2.51 8.99 8.64
CA LEU A 305 2.09 7.98 7.66
C LEU A 305 2.08 6.55 8.23
N MET A 306 2.88 6.29 9.27
CA MET A 306 3.06 4.96 9.88
C MET A 306 2.84 4.96 11.42
N PRO A 307 1.72 5.50 11.94
CA PRO A 307 1.51 5.61 13.38
C PRO A 307 1.39 4.24 14.07
N PRO A 308 1.90 4.09 15.31
CA PRO A 308 1.89 2.80 16.02
C PRO A 308 0.54 2.45 16.69
N TYR A 309 -0.43 3.38 16.72
CA TYR A 309 -1.59 3.35 17.62
C TYR A 309 -2.95 3.00 16.97
N TRP A 310 -2.95 2.20 15.89
CA TRP A 310 -4.17 1.68 15.23
C TRP A 310 -4.08 0.17 14.99
N SER A 311 -5.23 -0.49 14.81
CA SER A 311 -5.33 -1.93 14.55
C SER A 311 -6.25 -2.23 13.36
N VAL A 312 -6.04 -3.37 12.70
CA VAL A 312 -7.08 -3.88 11.80
C VAL A 312 -8.27 -4.33 12.65
N GLY A 313 -9.49 -3.94 12.26
CA GLY A 313 -10.66 -4.14 13.11
C GLY A 313 -10.72 -3.21 14.32
N ASP A 314 -10.14 -2.00 14.23
CA ASP A 314 -10.45 -0.90 15.17
C ASP A 314 -11.98 -0.77 15.32
N LEU A 315 -12.46 -0.63 16.57
CA LEU A 315 -13.89 -0.55 16.89
C LEU A 315 -14.49 0.80 16.45
N ARG A 316 -14.86 0.91 15.17
CA ARG A 316 -15.48 2.11 14.57
C ARG A 316 -16.93 1.85 14.15
N PRO A 317 -17.84 2.83 14.34
CA PRO A 317 -19.25 2.68 13.94
C PRO A 317 -19.50 2.96 12.45
N TYR A 318 -18.57 3.63 11.76
CA TYR A 318 -18.62 3.88 10.32
C TYR A 318 -17.82 2.81 9.55
N PRO A 319 -18.02 2.66 8.22
CA PRO A 319 -17.25 1.70 7.42
C PRO A 319 -15.75 2.03 7.37
N LEU A 320 -14.91 1.01 7.50
CA LEU A 320 -13.48 1.07 7.19
C LEU A 320 -13.15 0.12 6.05
N GLU A 321 -12.22 0.54 5.20
CA GLU A 321 -11.59 -0.32 4.20
C GLU A 321 -10.08 -0.45 4.48
N TYR A 322 -9.55 -1.65 4.29
CA TYR A 322 -8.12 -1.92 4.39
C TYR A 322 -7.62 -2.64 3.14
N MET A 323 -6.47 -2.25 2.61
CA MET A 323 -5.77 -3.01 1.58
C MET A 323 -4.63 -3.81 2.22
N LEU A 324 -4.75 -5.14 2.15
CA LEU A 324 -3.81 -6.09 2.72
C LEU A 324 -2.92 -6.65 1.60
N PHE A 325 -1.61 -6.69 1.82
CA PHE A 325 -0.63 -7.22 0.88
C PHE A 325 0.10 -8.41 1.50
N TYR A 326 0.09 -9.53 0.79
CA TYR A 326 0.70 -10.78 1.23
C TYR A 326 1.78 -11.22 0.27
N MET A 327 2.83 -11.84 0.80
CA MET A 327 3.89 -12.47 0.02
C MET A 327 3.98 -13.96 0.36
N ARG A 328 4.37 -14.77 -0.61
CA ARG A 328 4.73 -16.18 -0.39
C ARG A 328 5.84 -16.29 0.68
N LYS A 329 5.63 -17.09 1.73
CA LYS A 329 6.66 -17.28 2.78
C LYS A 329 7.94 -17.90 2.19
N PRO A 330 9.14 -17.32 2.41
CA PRO A 330 10.39 -17.81 1.81
C PRO A 330 10.98 -19.01 2.60
N GLY A 331 10.36 -20.18 2.50
CA GLY A 331 10.88 -21.45 3.02
C GLY A 331 10.93 -21.55 4.56
N GLU A 332 11.88 -22.34 5.07
CA GLU A 332 12.09 -22.64 6.51
C GLU A 332 12.67 -21.45 7.31
N VAL A 333 12.16 -20.24 7.10
CA VAL A 333 12.29 -19.18 8.11
C VAL A 333 11.45 -19.64 9.32
N MET A 334 12.12 -19.99 10.42
CA MET A 334 11.44 -20.27 11.68
C MET A 334 10.60 -19.04 12.06
N ASP A 335 9.31 -19.28 12.32
CA ASP A 335 8.45 -18.24 12.84
C ASP A 335 8.96 -17.81 14.22
N ASP A 336 8.96 -16.50 14.45
CA ASP A 336 9.00 -15.96 15.80
C ASP A 336 7.56 -15.75 16.27
N PRO A 337 6.96 -16.68 17.04
CA PRO A 337 5.61 -16.49 17.57
C PRO A 337 5.55 -15.41 18.65
N THR A 338 6.69 -14.90 19.12
CA THR A 338 6.80 -13.74 20.03
C THR A 338 7.05 -12.43 19.30
N GLY A 339 7.17 -12.46 17.96
CA GLY A 339 7.18 -11.27 17.12
C GLY A 339 5.92 -10.46 17.40
N LEU A 340 6.14 -9.24 17.91
CA LEU A 340 5.16 -8.54 18.75
C LEU A 340 3.77 -8.45 18.10
N PRO A 341 2.68 -8.64 18.88
CA PRO A 341 1.34 -8.39 18.38
C PRO A 341 1.19 -6.93 17.93
N GLU A 342 0.13 -6.63 17.17
CA GLU A 342 -0.14 -5.32 16.53
C GLU A 342 -0.17 -4.12 17.51
N HIS A 343 -0.07 -4.35 18.81
CA HIS A 343 -0.34 -3.39 19.86
C HIS A 343 0.92 -2.82 20.55
N ALA A 344 1.18 -1.53 20.30
CA ALA A 344 0.87 -0.62 21.40
C ALA A 344 -0.66 -0.65 21.58
N GLN A 345 -1.18 -0.88 22.79
CA GLN A 345 -2.64 -0.81 22.95
C GLN A 345 -3.09 0.59 22.51
N PRO A 346 -4.12 0.74 21.67
CA PRO A 346 -4.76 2.04 21.52
C PRO A 346 -5.12 2.51 22.94
N PRO A 347 -4.95 3.82 23.26
CA PRO A 347 -5.32 4.31 24.59
C PRO A 347 -6.77 3.88 24.83
N ASN A 348 -7.01 3.09 25.88
CA ASN A 348 -8.30 2.44 26.07
C ASN A 348 -9.38 3.52 26.27
N PHE A 349 -10.02 3.92 25.17
CA PHE A 349 -11.28 4.66 25.11
C PHE A 349 -12.37 3.71 25.58
N ASN A 350 -12.28 3.38 26.85
CA ASN A 350 -13.24 2.61 27.60
C ASN A 350 -14.50 3.46 27.64
N MET A 351 -15.42 3.20 26.70
CA MET A 351 -16.66 3.96 26.56
C MET A 351 -17.44 3.97 27.86
N VAL A 352 -17.36 2.90 28.67
CA VAL A 352 -17.98 2.86 30.00
C VAL A 352 -17.32 3.85 30.96
N ILE A 353 -16.02 4.12 30.88
CA ILE A 353 -15.40 5.23 31.63
C ILE A 353 -15.90 6.58 31.10
N TRP A 354 -15.97 6.79 29.79
CA TRP A 354 -16.46 8.07 29.24
C TRP A 354 -17.95 8.32 29.51
N GLU A 355 -18.81 7.30 29.46
CA GLU A 355 -20.22 7.37 29.85
C GLU A 355 -20.36 7.68 31.35
N ASN A 356 -19.55 7.06 32.22
CA ASN A 356 -19.55 7.39 33.65
C ASN A 356 -18.96 8.79 33.93
N VAL A 357 -17.97 9.23 33.16
CA VAL A 357 -17.39 10.58 33.26
C VAL A 357 -18.43 11.61 32.83
N ASN A 358 -19.16 11.40 31.73
CA ASN A 358 -20.25 12.29 31.30
C ASN A 358 -21.40 12.29 32.31
N GLN A 359 -21.83 11.13 32.83
CA GLN A 359 -22.83 11.05 33.90
C GLN A 359 -22.43 11.81 35.19
N VAL A 360 -21.13 12.05 35.42
CA VAL A 360 -20.60 12.85 36.54
C VAL A 360 -20.37 14.31 36.16
N LEU A 361 -19.94 14.59 34.92
CA LEU A 361 -19.60 15.94 34.45
C LEU A 361 -20.81 16.72 33.92
N ASP A 362 -21.76 16.09 33.24
CA ASP A 362 -22.93 16.78 32.67
C ASP A 362 -23.74 17.53 33.75
N PRO A 363 -24.04 16.95 34.94
CA PRO A 363 -24.70 17.68 36.01
C PRO A 363 -23.87 18.85 36.57
N LEU A 364 -22.53 18.75 36.52
CA LEU A 364 -21.60 19.81 36.95
C LEU A 364 -21.50 20.93 35.89
N VAL A 365 -21.51 20.59 34.61
CA VAL A 365 -21.50 21.54 33.50
C VAL A 365 -22.83 22.29 33.44
N ASP A 366 -23.96 21.63 33.68
CA ASP A 366 -25.27 22.28 33.72
C ASP A 366 -25.47 23.13 34.99
N ASP A 367 -24.98 22.70 36.17
CA ASP A 367 -24.90 23.55 37.37
C ASP A 367 -24.03 24.81 37.14
N LEU A 368 -22.90 24.67 36.42
CA LEU A 368 -22.07 25.83 36.03
C LEU A 368 -22.76 26.73 34.99
N ARG A 369 -23.49 26.18 34.02
CA ARG A 369 -24.29 26.96 33.04
C ARG A 369 -25.43 27.71 33.72
N GLU A 370 -26.10 27.08 34.66
CA GLU A 370 -27.23 27.65 35.39
C GLU A 370 -26.77 28.73 36.37
N LYS A 371 -25.66 28.51 37.10
CA LYS A 371 -24.99 29.56 37.88
C LYS A 371 -24.54 30.74 37.00
N LYS A 372 -24.04 30.46 35.78
CA LYS A 372 -23.66 31.51 34.84
C LYS A 372 -24.88 32.33 34.37
N ARG A 373 -26.02 31.69 34.10
CA ARG A 373 -27.30 32.38 33.85
C ARG A 373 -27.72 33.26 35.01
N GLN A 374 -27.81 32.70 36.22
CA GLN A 374 -28.22 33.43 37.42
C GLN A 374 -27.29 34.63 37.70
N SER A 375 -25.97 34.47 37.52
CA SER A 375 -25.02 35.59 37.65
C SER A 375 -25.21 36.71 36.62
N ALA A 376 -25.69 36.38 35.41
CA ALA A 376 -26.00 37.34 34.35
C ALA A 376 -27.40 37.96 34.48
N GLU A 377 -28.29 37.36 35.27
CA GLU A 377 -29.59 37.94 35.64
C GLU A 377 -29.46 38.85 36.90
N GLU A 378 -28.54 38.56 37.81
CA GLU A 378 -28.18 39.46 38.92
C GLU A 378 -27.36 40.68 38.44
N HIS A 379 -26.45 40.50 37.48
CA HIS A 379 -25.67 41.59 36.88
C HIS A 379 -26.36 42.13 35.62
N GLY A 380 -27.47 42.84 35.83
CA GLY A 380 -28.21 43.51 34.77
C GLY A 380 -27.36 44.50 33.95
N PRO A 381 -27.73 44.79 32.69
CA PRO A 381 -26.86 45.47 31.72
C PRO A 381 -26.79 46.99 31.91
N ASP A 382 -26.08 47.44 32.95
CA ASP A 382 -25.62 48.82 33.16
C ASP A 382 -24.09 48.83 33.36
N GLY A 383 -23.32 49.49 32.49
CA GLY A 383 -21.86 49.53 32.59
C GLY A 383 -21.16 49.94 31.28
N ASP A 384 -20.97 51.25 31.09
CA ASP A 384 -20.33 51.86 29.91
C ASP A 384 -18.91 51.34 29.59
N ARG A 385 -18.61 51.42 28.28
CA ARG A 385 -17.31 51.75 27.63
C ARG A 385 -16.06 51.90 28.52
N ALA A 386 -14.97 51.28 28.05
CA ALA A 386 -13.68 51.94 27.96
C ALA A 386 -12.89 51.40 26.75
N ASP A 387 -12.55 52.27 25.80
CA ASP A 387 -11.59 51.97 24.73
C ASP A 387 -10.16 52.00 25.31
N VAL A 388 -9.33 51.01 24.97
CA VAL A 388 -7.88 51.04 25.24
C VAL A 388 -7.14 50.42 24.05
N ASP A 389 -6.58 51.28 23.19
CA ASP A 389 -5.59 50.88 22.21
C ASP A 389 -4.35 50.30 22.90
N MET A 390 -3.72 49.28 22.30
CA MET A 390 -2.35 48.90 22.65
C MET A 390 -1.55 48.64 21.38
N GLU A 391 -0.61 49.54 21.10
CA GLU A 391 0.28 49.45 19.95
C GLU A 391 1.24 48.26 20.06
N SER A 392 1.54 47.61 18.93
CA SER A 392 2.57 46.57 18.84
C SER A 392 3.63 46.99 17.81
N PRO A 393 4.88 47.26 18.21
CA PRO A 393 5.91 47.77 17.30
C PRO A 393 6.48 46.65 16.42
N ALA A 394 6.57 46.91 15.12
CA ALA A 394 7.30 46.06 14.19
C ALA A 394 8.82 46.11 14.46
N SER A 395 9.52 44.99 14.23
CA SER A 395 10.97 44.94 14.18
C SER A 395 11.46 45.00 12.72
N GLU A 396 12.45 45.85 12.47
CA GLU A 396 12.96 46.10 11.12
C GLU A 396 13.94 45.02 10.62
N ALA A 397 14.10 44.95 9.30
CA ALA A 397 15.05 44.08 8.64
C ALA A 397 16.51 44.56 8.80
N LEU A 398 17.46 43.62 8.69
CA LEU A 398 18.86 43.91 8.37
C LEU A 398 19.32 42.97 7.26
N ALA A 399 20.07 43.49 6.28
CA ALA A 399 20.40 42.79 5.05
C ALA A 399 21.84 43.04 4.57
N ALA A 400 22.31 42.08 3.77
CA ALA A 400 23.41 42.15 2.78
C ALA A 400 24.86 42.45 3.24
N ASN A 401 25.77 41.53 2.86
CA ASN A 401 27.12 41.71 2.28
C ASN A 401 28.04 40.51 2.64
N HIS A 402 29.00 40.03 1.83
CA HIS A 402 29.47 40.30 0.44
C HIS A 402 29.50 38.94 -0.33
N GLY A 403 29.59 38.79 -1.67
CA GLY A 403 30.56 39.29 -2.68
C GLY A 403 31.52 38.13 -3.06
N HIS A 404 31.49 37.59 -4.30
CA HIS A 404 32.37 37.92 -5.44
C HIS A 404 33.89 37.99 -5.08
N GLU A 405 34.85 37.36 -5.77
CA GLU A 405 34.89 36.45 -6.95
C GLU A 405 36.36 35.87 -7.08
N SER A 406 36.94 35.15 -8.07
CA SER A 406 36.69 34.72 -9.48
C SER A 406 37.56 33.48 -9.85
N LYS A 407 37.15 32.69 -10.89
CA LYS A 407 38.01 32.07 -11.97
C LYS A 407 39.13 31.03 -11.59
N GLU A 408 39.68 30.15 -12.45
CA GLU A 408 39.53 29.89 -13.91
C GLU A 408 39.94 28.44 -14.35
N THR A 409 39.59 28.07 -15.60
CA THR A 409 40.22 27.05 -16.53
C THR A 409 40.31 25.53 -16.24
N ASN A 410 39.56 24.78 -17.06
CA ASN A 410 39.95 23.70 -18.02
C ASN A 410 40.97 22.56 -17.71
N SER A 411 40.56 21.32 -18.02
CA SER A 411 41.31 20.37 -18.87
C SER A 411 40.35 19.35 -19.55
N THR A 412 40.81 18.52 -20.50
CA THR A 412 39.97 17.85 -21.53
C THR A 412 40.34 16.36 -21.75
N SER A 413 39.56 15.66 -22.60
CA SER A 413 39.75 14.29 -23.17
C SER A 413 39.65 13.09 -22.19
N HIS A 414 39.22 11.87 -22.59
CA HIS A 414 39.35 11.16 -23.88
C HIS A 414 38.13 10.29 -24.32
N GLU A 415 38.27 9.65 -25.49
CA GLU A 415 37.31 8.79 -26.20
C GLU A 415 37.55 7.28 -25.99
N GLY A 416 36.61 6.43 -26.45
CA GLY A 416 36.71 4.96 -26.52
C GLY A 416 35.36 4.30 -26.26
N GLN A 417 34.49 3.92 -27.21
CA GLN A 417 34.59 3.22 -28.50
C GLN A 417 34.39 1.68 -28.40
N GLU A 418 33.29 1.22 -29.02
CA GLU A 418 32.97 -0.13 -29.50
C GLU A 418 32.71 -1.30 -28.52
N GLY A 419 31.78 -2.19 -28.92
CA GLY A 419 31.33 -3.34 -28.12
C GLY A 419 30.05 -4.03 -28.61
N ARG A 420 29.84 -4.15 -29.93
CA ARG A 420 28.61 -4.75 -30.50
C ARG A 420 28.62 -6.28 -30.37
N GLY A 421 27.57 -6.88 -29.82
CA GLY A 421 27.43 -8.35 -29.71
C GLY A 421 25.99 -8.82 -29.90
N GLU A 422 25.66 -9.28 -31.11
CA GLU A 422 24.34 -9.85 -31.40
C GLU A 422 24.20 -11.27 -30.83
N ARG A 423 23.10 -11.55 -30.12
CA ARG A 423 22.68 -12.91 -29.77
C ARG A 423 21.36 -13.25 -30.46
N THR A 424 21.38 -14.31 -31.26
CA THR A 424 20.24 -14.84 -32.00
C THR A 424 19.15 -15.34 -31.05
N LYS A 425 17.95 -14.73 -31.11
CA LYS A 425 16.76 -15.26 -30.41
C LYS A 425 16.26 -16.52 -31.12
N VAL A 426 16.22 -17.65 -30.41
CA VAL A 426 15.50 -18.85 -30.85
C VAL A 426 14.00 -18.64 -30.57
N PRO A 427 13.08 -18.87 -31.53
CA PRO A 427 11.65 -18.72 -31.26
C PRO A 427 11.13 -19.84 -30.34
N GLN A 428 10.45 -19.47 -29.26
CA GLN A 428 9.56 -20.41 -28.56
C GLN A 428 8.27 -20.61 -29.38
N PRO A 429 7.72 -21.84 -29.44
CA PRO A 429 6.46 -22.10 -30.15
C PRO A 429 5.25 -21.52 -29.38
N PRO A 430 4.16 -21.11 -30.07
CA PRO A 430 2.95 -20.62 -29.42
C PRO A 430 2.28 -21.68 -28.53
N GLN A 431 1.85 -21.29 -27.33
CA GLN A 431 1.24 -22.19 -26.34
C GLN A 431 -0.10 -22.79 -26.79
N ASP A 432 -0.81 -22.12 -27.71
CA ASP A 432 -2.14 -22.53 -28.22
C ASP A 432 -2.16 -23.92 -28.90
N VAL A 433 -1.00 -24.44 -29.34
CA VAL A 433 -0.92 -25.64 -30.18
C VAL A 433 -1.06 -26.94 -29.37
N MET A 434 -0.77 -26.95 -28.07
CA MET A 434 -0.74 -28.20 -27.27
C MET A 434 -2.14 -28.70 -26.86
N PHE A 435 -3.06 -27.80 -26.50
CA PHE A 435 -4.26 -28.16 -25.74
C PHE A 435 -5.37 -28.89 -26.54
N GLN A 436 -5.39 -28.80 -27.87
CA GLN A 436 -6.45 -29.44 -28.69
C GLN A 436 -6.39 -30.98 -28.71
N ARG A 437 -5.24 -31.59 -28.37
CA ARG A 437 -5.08 -33.05 -28.39
C ARG A 437 -5.56 -33.77 -27.12
N ALA A 438 -5.45 -33.14 -25.95
CA ALA A 438 -5.82 -33.79 -24.68
C ALA A 438 -7.34 -33.92 -24.47
N TRP A 439 -8.12 -32.98 -25.01
CA TRP A 439 -9.58 -32.93 -24.80
C TRP A 439 -10.42 -33.69 -25.84
N SER A 440 -9.83 -34.11 -26.95
CA SER A 440 -10.55 -34.80 -28.04
C SER A 440 -10.68 -36.32 -27.85
N SER A 441 -9.94 -36.90 -26.89
CA SER A 441 -9.98 -38.33 -26.54
C SER A 441 -11.19 -38.72 -25.68
N ARG A 442 -11.62 -37.89 -24.71
CA ARG A 442 -12.77 -38.15 -23.81
C ARG A 442 -14.17 -38.06 -24.46
N ARG A 443 -14.28 -38.26 -25.78
CA ARG A 443 -15.56 -38.29 -26.53
C ARG A 443 -15.73 -39.53 -27.43
N LYS A 444 -15.01 -40.62 -27.14
CA LYS A 444 -15.06 -41.88 -27.89
C LYS A 444 -15.12 -43.17 -27.04
N GLN A 445 -15.45 -43.02 -25.76
CA GLN A 445 -15.84 -44.09 -24.83
C GLN A 445 -17.09 -43.64 -24.10
#